data_AF-A0A8T3TL49-F1
#
_entry.id   AF-A0A8T3TL49-F1
#
_cell.length_a   1.000
_cell.length_b   1.000
_cell.length_c   1.000
_cell.angle_alpha   90.00
_cell.angle_beta   90.00
_cell.angle_gamma   90.00
#
_symmetry.space_group_name_H-M   'P 1'
#
loop_
_entity.id
_entity.type
_entity.pdbx_description
1 polymer ?
#
loop_
_entity_poly.entity_id
_entity_poly.type
_entity_poly.pdbx_seq_one_letter_code
_entity_poly.pdbx_strand_id
1 'polypeptide(L)'
;MPRDLTVRRWLTAVDVLADHLDTRSLLVIEVKASLGSLEDTNRRLDVKERLAPGLGMARFGWRPTTVSRLLMVPDDLTIRRLVARHHATLGSIYPARGREVRSWLRRPEGPLRGIWFLSRADPAVEG
;
A
#
# COMPACT_ATOMS: atom_id res chain seq x y z
N MET A 1 21.09 -6.16 -12.36
CA MET A 1 20.40 -6.44 -11.09
C MET A 1 19.20 -5.52 -11.01
N PRO A 2 17.96 -6.01 -10.81
CA PRO A 2 16.86 -5.12 -10.51
C PRO A 2 17.09 -4.50 -9.14
N ARG A 3 16.87 -3.19 -9.02
CA ARG A 3 17.04 -2.49 -7.73
C ARG A 3 15.87 -2.81 -6.80
N ASP A 4 16.15 -2.98 -5.51
CA ASP A 4 15.12 -3.14 -4.49
C ASP A 4 14.20 -1.91 -4.41
N LEU A 5 12.95 -2.14 -3.99
CA LEU A 5 11.97 -1.08 -3.73
C LEU A 5 12.52 -0.09 -2.69
N THR A 6 12.69 1.17 -3.07
CA THR A 6 13.15 2.21 -2.13
C THR A 6 11.95 2.82 -1.40
N VAL A 7 11.97 2.79 -0.07
CA VAL A 7 10.85 3.23 0.79
C VAL A 7 11.17 4.58 1.42
N ARG A 8 10.27 5.58 1.28
CA ARG A 8 10.38 6.87 1.96
C ARG A 8 9.10 7.22 2.71
N ARG A 9 9.23 7.70 3.96
CA ARG A 9 8.12 8.12 4.83
C ARG A 9 7.70 9.56 4.56
N TRP A 10 6.40 9.83 4.62
CA TRP A 10 5.78 11.12 4.34
C TRP A 10 4.80 11.47 5.45
N LEU A 11 4.76 12.73 5.87
CA LEU A 11 3.98 13.16 7.05
C LEU A 11 2.72 13.97 6.71
N THR A 12 2.41 14.25 5.44
CA THR A 12 1.35 15.21 5.11
C THR A 12 0.37 14.83 3.99
N ALA A 13 0.60 13.77 3.19
CA ALA A 13 -0.35 13.41 2.11
C ALA A 13 -0.54 11.90 1.92
N VAL A 14 0.55 11.15 1.92
CA VAL A 14 0.61 9.67 1.94
C VAL A 14 1.44 9.29 3.17
N ASP A 15 1.26 8.12 3.76
CA ASP A 15 2.12 7.71 4.90
C ASP A 15 3.49 7.25 4.40
N VAL A 16 3.48 6.46 3.31
CA VAL A 16 4.70 5.98 2.66
C VAL A 16 4.51 5.99 1.14
N LEU A 17 5.57 6.38 0.43
CA LEU A 17 5.66 6.32 -1.02
C LEU A 17 6.92 5.53 -1.37
N ALA A 18 6.79 4.56 -2.25
CA ALA A 18 7.89 3.73 -2.69
C ALA A 18 7.97 3.68 -4.21
N ASP A 19 9.19 3.69 -4.74
CA ASP A 19 9.46 3.77 -6.17
C ASP A 19 10.27 2.57 -6.65
N HIS A 20 10.00 2.15 -7.88
CA HIS A 20 10.73 1.11 -8.57
C HIS A 20 10.93 1.50 -10.03
N LEU A 21 12.10 2.09 -10.32
CA LEU A 21 12.43 2.68 -11.62
C LEU A 21 12.43 1.65 -12.75
N ASP A 22 12.94 0.44 -12.50
CA ASP A 22 13.14 -0.58 -13.54
C ASP A 22 11.81 -1.01 -14.20
N THR A 23 10.72 -1.00 -13.43
CA THR A 23 9.36 -1.26 -13.94
C THR A 23 8.49 -0.02 -13.97
N ARG A 24 9.07 1.16 -13.71
CA ARG A 24 8.38 2.45 -13.58
C ARG A 24 7.11 2.38 -12.72
N SER A 25 7.20 1.64 -11.62
CA SER A 25 6.08 1.40 -10.69
C SER A 25 6.21 2.28 -9.45
N LEU A 26 5.08 2.84 -9.02
CA LEU A 26 4.99 3.64 -7.82
C LEU A 26 3.97 3.02 -6.86
N LEU A 27 4.32 2.86 -5.59
CA LEU A 27 3.44 2.32 -4.56
C LEU A 27 3.10 3.38 -3.53
N VAL A 28 1.82 3.65 -3.37
CA VAL A 28 1.25 4.45 -2.28
C VAL A 28 0.83 3.52 -1.14
N ILE A 29 1.33 3.76 0.07
CA ILE A 29 0.96 2.98 1.25
C ILE A 29 0.28 3.91 2.25
N GLU A 30 -0.88 3.46 2.73
CA GLU A 30 -1.57 4.06 3.87
C GLU A 30 -1.53 3.11 5.05
N VAL A 31 -1.13 3.61 6.22
CA VAL A 31 -1.06 2.88 7.47
C VAL A 31 -2.20 3.33 8.37
N LYS A 32 -3.06 2.39 8.76
CA LYS A 32 -4.25 2.66 9.57
C LYS A 32 -4.23 1.79 10.82
N ALA A 33 -4.11 2.43 11.99
CA ALA A 33 -4.23 1.73 13.27
C ALA A 33 -5.65 1.20 13.55
N SER A 34 -6.66 1.80 12.92
CA SER A 34 -8.05 1.34 12.96
C SER A 34 -8.74 1.65 11.63
N LEU A 35 -9.76 0.85 11.30
CA LEU A 35 -10.61 1.05 10.13
C LEU A 35 -11.96 1.60 10.58
N GLY A 36 -12.22 2.87 10.26
CA GLY A 36 -13.53 3.50 10.39
C GLY A 36 -14.40 3.18 9.17
N SER A 37 -15.02 4.21 8.58
CA SER A 37 -15.72 4.06 7.30
C SER A 37 -14.75 3.58 6.20
N LEU A 38 -15.07 2.42 5.61
CA LEU A 38 -14.29 1.83 4.51
C LEU A 38 -14.43 2.66 3.23
N GLU A 39 -15.61 3.22 2.99
CA GLU A 39 -15.87 4.12 1.86
C GLU A 39 -15.04 5.39 1.96
N ASP A 40 -14.99 6.00 3.14
CA ASP A 40 -14.15 7.18 3.37
C ASP A 40 -12.66 6.87 3.25
N THR A 41 -12.25 5.68 3.70
CA THR A 41 -10.87 5.22 3.57
C THR A 41 -10.51 5.04 2.10
N ASN A 42 -11.39 4.41 1.31
CA ASN A 42 -11.17 4.24 -0.13
C ASN A 42 -11.15 5.60 -0.86
N ARG A 43 -12.11 6.48 -0.60
CA ARG A 43 -12.19 7.81 -1.22
C ARG A 43 -10.90 8.61 -1.01
N ARG A 44 -10.33 8.58 0.20
CA ARG A 44 -9.04 9.23 0.49
C ARG A 44 -7.89 8.59 -0.27
N LEU A 45 -7.87 7.26 -0.35
CA LEU A 45 -6.85 6.53 -1.10
C LEU A 45 -6.93 6.78 -2.62
N ASP A 46 -8.14 6.90 -3.19
CA ASP A 46 -8.33 7.24 -4.61
C ASP A 46 -7.75 8.64 -4.93
N VAL A 47 -7.94 9.61 -4.04
CA VAL A 47 -7.34 10.95 -4.19
C VAL A 47 -5.81 10.86 -4.16
N LYS A 48 -5.24 10.12 -3.22
CA LYS A 48 -3.78 9.93 -3.10
C LYS A 48 -3.20 9.24 -4.35
N GLU A 49 -3.90 8.22 -4.85
CA GLU A 49 -3.52 7.51 -6.08
C GLU A 49 -3.45 8.45 -7.29
N ARG A 50 -4.43 9.37 -7.44
CA ARG A 50 -4.44 10.36 -8.54
C ARG A 50 -3.32 11.39 -8.44
N LEU A 51 -2.93 11.77 -7.23
CA LEU A 51 -1.84 12.73 -7.01
C LEU A 51 -0.45 12.07 -7.12
N ALA A 52 -0.37 10.75 -6.97
CA ALA A 52 0.88 10.01 -6.92
C ALA A 52 1.80 10.20 -8.14
N PRO A 53 1.33 10.26 -9.40
CA PRO A 53 2.22 10.52 -10.54
C PRO A 53 2.95 11.86 -10.47
N GLY A 54 2.27 12.90 -9.98
CA GLY A 54 2.86 14.22 -9.77
C GLY A 54 3.92 14.19 -8.66
N LEU A 55 3.63 13.47 -7.56
CA LEU A 55 4.61 13.22 -6.51
C LEU A 55 5.80 12.40 -7.03
N GLY A 56 5.56 11.40 -7.87
CA GLY A 56 6.61 10.60 -8.49
C GLY A 56 7.59 11.46 -9.27
N MET A 57 7.08 12.33 -10.13
CA MET A 57 7.90 13.29 -10.89
C MET A 57 8.64 14.26 -9.95
N ALA A 58 7.94 14.87 -8.99
CA ALA A 58 8.53 15.86 -8.10
C ALA A 58 9.60 15.28 -7.15
N ARG A 59 9.54 13.98 -6.83
CA ARG A 59 10.41 13.36 -5.82
C ARG A 59 11.47 12.44 -6.40
N PHE A 60 11.14 11.72 -7.45
CA PHE A 60 12.03 10.74 -8.07
C PHE A 60 12.54 11.17 -9.44
N GLY A 61 12.02 12.28 -10.00
CA GLY A 61 12.46 12.82 -11.29
C GLY A 61 11.88 12.08 -12.50
N TRP A 62 10.93 11.17 -12.30
CA TRP A 62 10.28 10.41 -13.37
C TRP A 62 8.80 10.20 -13.09
N ARG A 63 8.01 10.05 -14.16
CA ARG A 63 6.58 9.76 -14.08
C ARG A 63 6.35 8.25 -14.12
N PRO A 64 5.58 7.68 -13.19
CA PRO A 64 5.28 6.26 -13.22
C PRO A 64 4.36 5.87 -14.36
N THR A 65 4.57 4.67 -14.90
CA THR A 65 3.65 4.02 -15.84
C THR A 65 2.56 3.25 -15.10
N THR A 66 2.78 2.94 -13.83
CA THR A 66 1.81 2.24 -12.98
C THR A 66 1.85 2.81 -11.57
N VAL A 67 0.66 3.11 -11.04
CA VAL A 67 0.47 3.47 -9.64
C VAL A 67 -0.29 2.33 -8.96
N SER A 68 0.27 1.84 -7.88
CA SER A 68 -0.27 0.80 -7.02
C SER A 68 -0.60 1.39 -5.66
N ARG A 69 -1.50 0.74 -4.92
CA ARG A 69 -1.86 1.12 -3.56
C ARG A 69 -1.93 -0.07 -2.61
N LEU A 70 -1.53 0.19 -1.38
CA LEU A 70 -1.56 -0.78 -0.30
C LEU A 70 -2.14 -0.14 0.96
N LEU A 71 -3.23 -0.71 1.46
CA LEU A 71 -3.74 -0.42 2.78
C LEU A 71 -3.08 -1.37 3.79
N MET A 72 -2.39 -0.80 4.75
CA MET A 72 -1.67 -1.51 5.79
C MET A 72 -2.37 -1.31 7.13
N VAL A 73 -2.68 -2.41 7.80
CA VAL A 73 -3.45 -2.43 9.05
C VAL A 73 -2.85 -3.41 10.05
N PRO A 74 -3.03 -3.20 11.37
CA PRO A 74 -2.68 -4.22 12.36
C PRO A 74 -3.36 -5.56 12.09
N ASP A 75 -2.64 -6.64 12.39
CA ASP A 75 -3.20 -7.99 12.44
C ASP A 75 -3.90 -8.25 13.78
N ASP A 76 -5.06 -7.62 13.97
CA ASP A 76 -5.90 -7.84 15.15
C ASP A 76 -7.30 -8.37 14.78
N LEU A 77 -7.95 -9.00 15.77
CA LEU A 77 -9.25 -9.65 15.60
C LEU A 77 -10.37 -8.67 15.19
N THR A 78 -10.32 -7.42 15.65
CA THR A 78 -11.33 -6.42 15.35
C THR A 78 -11.28 -6.04 13.86
N ILE A 79 -10.08 -5.75 13.36
CA ILE A 79 -9.87 -5.42 11.94
C ILE A 79 -10.18 -6.63 11.06
N ARG A 80 -9.75 -7.84 11.46
CA ARG A 80 -10.07 -9.09 10.74
C ARG A 80 -11.59 -9.30 10.61
N ARG A 81 -12.34 -9.13 11.70
CA ARG A 81 -13.81 -9.24 11.72
C ARG A 81 -14.47 -8.19 10.84
N LEU A 82 -14.01 -6.94 10.90
CA LEU A 82 -14.53 -5.87 10.05
C LEU A 82 -14.31 -6.19 8.57
N VAL A 83 -13.10 -6.62 8.20
CA VAL A 83 -12.78 -6.97 6.81
C VAL A 83 -13.62 -8.16 6.33
N ALA A 84 -13.83 -9.18 7.16
CA ALA A 84 -14.69 -10.32 6.83
C ALA A 84 -16.16 -9.89 6.63
N ARG A 85 -16.67 -9.02 7.51
CA ARG A 85 -18.03 -8.47 7.40
C ARG A 85 -18.26 -7.72 6.10
N HIS A 86 -17.24 -7.02 5.59
CA HIS A 86 -17.31 -6.21 4.37
C HIS A 86 -16.52 -6.83 3.19
N HIS A 87 -16.36 -8.16 3.17
CA HIS A 87 -15.49 -8.86 2.23
C HIS A 87 -15.84 -8.59 0.76
N ALA A 88 -17.11 -8.45 0.40
CA ALA A 88 -17.53 -8.21 -0.99
C ALA A 88 -17.02 -6.85 -1.49
N THR A 89 -17.27 -5.79 -0.72
CA THR A 89 -16.81 -4.44 -1.03
C THR A 89 -15.28 -4.37 -1.01
N LEU A 90 -14.63 -4.90 0.02
CA LEU A 90 -13.17 -4.85 0.12
C LEU A 90 -12.48 -5.75 -0.89
N GLY A 91 -13.09 -6.87 -1.29
CA GLY A 91 -12.57 -7.76 -2.33
C GLY A 91 -12.57 -7.10 -3.70
N SER A 92 -13.55 -6.24 -3.98
CA SER A 92 -13.58 -5.41 -5.19
C SER A 92 -12.54 -4.29 -5.14
N ILE A 93 -12.43 -3.58 -4.00
CA ILE A 93 -11.59 -2.39 -3.87
C ILE A 93 -10.10 -2.72 -3.72
N TYR A 94 -9.81 -3.78 -2.96
CA TYR A 94 -8.49 -4.33 -2.70
C TYR A 94 -8.59 -5.84 -2.94
N PRO A 95 -8.38 -6.36 -4.16
CA PRO A 95 -8.37 -7.80 -4.39
C PRO A 95 -7.12 -8.48 -3.82
N ALA A 96 -5.97 -7.80 -3.82
CA ALA A 96 -4.70 -8.44 -3.50
C ALA A 96 -4.50 -8.68 -2.00
N ARG A 97 -3.95 -9.85 -1.65
CA ARG A 97 -3.71 -10.30 -0.26
C ARG A 97 -2.27 -10.74 -0.04
N GLY A 98 -1.91 -11.03 1.20
CA GLY A 98 -0.53 -11.18 1.68
C GLY A 98 0.47 -11.93 0.77
N ARG A 99 0.10 -13.04 0.12
CA ARG A 99 1.02 -13.72 -0.83
C ARG A 99 1.27 -12.88 -2.08
N GLU A 100 0.20 -12.39 -2.70
CA GLU A 100 0.26 -11.55 -3.90
C GLU A 100 0.96 -10.22 -3.62
N VAL A 101 0.61 -9.57 -2.51
CA VAL A 101 1.28 -8.32 -2.06
C VAL A 101 2.78 -8.55 -1.87
N ARG A 102 3.19 -9.63 -1.18
CA ARG A 102 4.61 -9.97 -1.00
C ARG A 102 5.32 -10.27 -2.31
N SER A 103 4.65 -10.98 -3.23
CA SER A 103 5.21 -11.27 -4.55
C SER A 103 5.45 -9.98 -5.32
N TRP A 104 4.46 -9.09 -5.34
CA TRP A 104 4.53 -7.80 -6.02
C TRP A 104 5.63 -6.91 -5.44
N LEU A 105 5.79 -6.87 -4.11
CA LEU A 105 6.85 -6.06 -3.49
C LEU A 105 8.27 -6.52 -3.84
N ARG A 106 8.48 -7.80 -4.11
CA ARG A 106 9.78 -8.32 -4.58
C ARG A 106 10.04 -8.02 -6.05
N ARG A 107 8.98 -7.91 -6.85
CA ARG A 107 9.04 -7.66 -8.28
C ARG A 107 7.80 -6.87 -8.72
N PRO A 108 7.85 -5.52 -8.60
CA PRO A 108 6.70 -4.68 -8.89
C PRO A 108 6.34 -4.71 -10.37
N GLU A 109 5.37 -5.52 -10.75
CA GLU A 109 4.88 -5.62 -12.12
C GLU A 109 3.35 -5.47 -12.14
N GLY A 110 2.86 -4.59 -13.03
CA GLY A 110 1.44 -4.30 -13.12
C GLY A 110 0.84 -3.59 -11.90
N PRO A 111 -0.44 -3.23 -11.96
CA PRO A 111 -1.12 -2.53 -10.86
C PRO A 111 -1.41 -3.48 -9.69
N LEU A 112 -1.27 -2.98 -8.47
CA LEU A 112 -1.65 -3.67 -7.24
C LEU A 112 -2.63 -2.80 -6.46
N ARG A 113 -3.75 -3.39 -6.03
CA ARG A 113 -4.65 -2.83 -5.03
C ARG A 113 -4.77 -3.85 -3.90
N GLY A 114 -4.02 -3.64 -2.82
CA GLY A 114 -3.87 -4.63 -1.75
C GLY A 114 -4.29 -4.16 -0.37
N ILE A 115 -4.62 -5.13 0.48
CA ILE A 115 -4.64 -4.96 1.95
C ILE A 115 -3.63 -5.92 2.57
N TRP A 116 -2.86 -5.43 3.54
CA TRP A 116 -1.90 -6.25 4.28
C TRP A 116 -2.03 -6.02 5.78
N PHE A 117 -2.32 -7.11 6.50
CA PHE A 117 -2.26 -7.22 7.94
C PHE A 117 -0.81 -7.36 8.40
N LEU A 118 -0.34 -6.38 9.17
CA LEU A 118 0.96 -6.43 9.83
C LEU A 118 0.80 -7.10 11.19
N SER A 119 1.42 -8.27 11.32
CA SER A 119 1.68 -8.85 12.64
C SER A 119 2.61 -7.91 13.41
N ARG A 120 2.34 -7.71 14.70
CA ARG A 120 3.28 -7.01 15.58
C ARG A 120 4.59 -7.80 15.55
N ALA A 121 5.70 -7.16 15.17
CA ALA A 121 7.00 -7.77 15.38
C ALA A 121 7.16 -7.99 16.89
N ASP A 122 7.61 -9.17 17.29
CA ASP A 122 8.09 -9.33 18.66
C ASP A 122 9.30 -8.42 18.82
N PRO A 123 9.37 -7.55 19.85
CA PRO A 123 10.51 -6.66 20.06
C PRO A 123 11.83 -7.39 20.38
N ALA A 124 11.86 -8.73 20.28
CA ALA A 124 12.99 -9.58 20.66
C ALA A 124 13.91 -9.98 19.49
N VAL A 125 13.84 -9.32 18.32
CA VAL A 125 14.80 -9.54 17.23
C VAL A 125 15.56 -8.24 16.95
N GLU A 126 16.36 -7.83 17.93
CA GLU A 126 17.66 -7.22 17.66
C GLU A 126 18.69 -8.36 17.78
N GLY A 127 19.28 -8.72 16.66
CA GLY A 127 20.38 -9.69 16.54
C GLY A 127 21.38 -9.19 15.52
#